data_AF-A0A1Y0RQP9-F1
#
_entry.id   AF-A0A1Y0RQP9-F1
#
_cell.length_a   1.000
_cell.length_b   1.000
_cell.length_c   1.000
_cell.angle_alpha   90.00
_cell.angle_beta   90.00
_cell.angle_gamma   90.00
#
_symmetry.space_group_name_H-M   'P 1'
#
loop_
_entity.id
_entity.type
_entity.pdbx_description
1 polymer ?
#
loop_
_entity_poly.entity_id
_entity_poly.type
_entity_poly.pdbx_seq_one_letter_code
_entity_poly.pdbx_strand_id
1 'polypeptide(L)'
;MRQSFDEINGDLLNKMRLQEEKLRSPEIQLAFENEPDQAKRKAFLEARNRYRDAWMKLEREKLENHAINLQSLDPKLNEAVEELETELERVQSTVATLSTIGKVTSILARIVTII
;
A
#
# COMPACT_ATOMS: atom_id res chain seq x y z
N MET A 1 -15.71 -16.26 -10.78
CA MET A 1 -14.60 -16.00 -9.83
C MET A 1 -14.91 -14.69 -9.13
N ARG A 2 -15.01 -14.66 -7.80
CA ARG A 2 -15.14 -13.42 -7.02
C ARG A 2 -13.74 -12.83 -6.88
N GLN A 3 -13.50 -11.63 -7.41
CA GLN A 3 -12.27 -10.87 -7.09
C GLN A 3 -12.20 -10.65 -5.58
N SER A 4 -10.99 -10.69 -5.02
CA SER A 4 -10.81 -10.42 -3.59
C SER A 4 -11.12 -8.94 -3.29
N PHE A 5 -11.56 -8.64 -2.07
CA PHE A 5 -11.91 -7.26 -1.68
C PHE A 5 -10.70 -6.30 -1.83
N ASP A 6 -9.49 -6.82 -1.63
CA ASP A 6 -8.23 -6.08 -1.79
C ASP A 6 -7.90 -5.78 -3.26
N GLU A 7 -8.18 -6.71 -4.17
CA GLU A 7 -8.07 -6.47 -5.63
C GLU A 7 -9.05 -5.38 -6.08
N ILE A 8 -10.29 -5.44 -5.62
CA ILE A 8 -11.33 -4.45 -5.94
C ILE A 8 -10.93 -3.06 -5.43
N ASN A 9 -10.39 -2.97 -4.21
CA ASN A 9 -9.91 -1.71 -3.64
C ASN A 9 -8.66 -1.18 -4.36
N GLY A 10 -7.75 -2.07 -4.79
CA GLY A 10 -6.58 -1.70 -5.59
C GLY A 10 -6.96 -1.10 -6.95
N ASP A 11 -7.87 -1.76 -7.66
CA ASP A 11 -8.39 -1.28 -8.95
C ASP A 11 -9.14 0.05 -8.80
N LEU A 12 -9.92 0.19 -7.73
CA LEU A 12 -10.62 1.43 -7.42
C LEU A 12 -9.63 2.58 -7.15
N LEU A 13 -8.61 2.36 -6.31
CA LEU A 13 -7.57 3.36 -6.04
C LEU A 13 -6.84 3.80 -7.31
N ASN A 14 -6.47 2.86 -8.18
CA ASN A 14 -5.82 3.17 -9.45
C ASN A 14 -6.73 3.99 -10.35
N LYS A 15 -8.01 3.62 -10.46
CA LYS A 15 -9.00 4.42 -11.20
C LYS A 15 -9.14 5.81 -10.60
N MET A 16 -9.14 5.93 -9.26
CA MET A 16 -9.27 7.22 -8.61
C MET A 16 -8.07 8.14 -8.88
N ARG A 17 -6.86 7.58 -8.84
CA ARG A 17 -5.62 8.29 -9.18
C ARG A 17 -5.65 8.82 -10.62
N LEU A 18 -6.01 7.96 -11.58
CA LEU A 18 -6.10 8.35 -12.99
C LEU A 18 -7.14 9.45 -13.24
N GLN A 19 -8.26 9.43 -12.52
CA GLN A 19 -9.28 10.47 -12.65
C GLN A 19 -8.82 11.79 -12.02
N GLU A 20 -8.16 11.77 -10.86
CA GLU A 20 -7.58 12.99 -10.27
C GLU A 20 -6.47 13.58 -11.15
N GLU A 21 -5.65 12.75 -11.81
CA GLU A 21 -4.68 13.21 -12.82
C GLU A 21 -5.37 13.89 -14.00
N LYS A 22 -6.44 13.30 -14.53
CA LYS A 22 -7.25 13.94 -15.58
C LYS A 22 -7.85 15.25 -15.12
N LEU A 23 -8.36 15.32 -13.89
CA LEU A 23 -8.90 16.57 -13.33
C LEU A 23 -7.82 17.65 -13.17
N ARG A 24 -6.53 17.29 -13.10
CA ARG A 24 -5.38 18.21 -13.10
C ARG A 24 -4.87 18.55 -14.49
N SER A 25 -5.42 17.96 -15.54
CA SER A 25 -5.01 18.25 -16.91
C SER A 25 -5.19 19.73 -17.26
N PRO A 26 -4.29 20.33 -18.06
CA PRO A 26 -4.41 21.73 -18.49
C PRO A 26 -5.77 22.05 -19.10
N GLU A 27 -6.36 21.12 -19.86
CA GLU A 27 -7.64 21.30 -20.52
C GLU A 27 -8.78 21.49 -19.51
N ILE A 28 -8.83 20.66 -18.47
CA ILE A 28 -9.85 20.76 -17.41
C ILE A 28 -9.61 22.02 -16.55
N GLN A 29 -8.34 22.33 -16.25
CA GLN A 29 -8.00 23.52 -15.47
C GLN A 29 -8.38 24.81 -16.22
N LEU A 30 -8.07 24.90 -17.52
CA LEU A 30 -8.47 26.02 -18.36
C LEU A 30 -9.99 26.13 -18.50
N ALA A 31 -10.69 25.01 -18.66
CA ALA A 31 -12.16 25.02 -18.70
C ALA A 31 -12.76 25.56 -17.39
N PHE A 32 -12.16 25.21 -16.26
CA PHE A 32 -12.58 25.69 -14.93
C PHE A 32 -12.24 27.17 -14.70
N GLU A 33 -11.05 27.62 -15.13
CA GLU A 33 -10.64 29.03 -15.01
C GLU A 33 -11.54 29.96 -15.82
N ASN A 34 -12.00 29.48 -16.99
CA ASN A 34 -12.88 30.21 -17.88
C ASN A 34 -14.37 30.06 -17.56
N GLU A 35 -14.76 29.30 -16.52
CA GLU A 35 -16.17 29.17 -16.13
C GLU A 35 -16.68 30.49 -15.50
N PRO A 36 -17.62 31.21 -16.14
CA PRO A 36 -18.13 32.48 -15.61
C PRO A 36 -19.07 32.30 -14.41
N ASP A 37 -19.73 31.14 -14.29
CA ASP A 37 -20.68 30.88 -13.22
C ASP A 37 -19.96 30.48 -11.92
N GLN A 38 -19.92 31.42 -10.97
CA GLN A 38 -19.32 31.21 -9.67
C GLN A 38 -19.97 30.06 -8.88
N ALA A 39 -21.28 29.83 -9.03
CA ALA A 39 -21.98 28.75 -8.34
C ALA A 39 -21.53 27.39 -8.87
N LYS A 40 -21.36 27.26 -10.20
CA LYS A 40 -20.79 26.04 -10.81
C LYS A 40 -19.35 25.80 -10.38
N ARG A 41 -18.52 26.85 -10.34
CA ARG A 41 -17.13 26.74 -9.86
C ARG A 41 -17.07 26.23 -8.43
N LYS A 42 -17.91 26.79 -7.55
CA LYS A 42 -18.01 26.35 -6.15
C LYS A 42 -18.46 24.89 -6.04
N ALA A 43 -19.52 24.51 -6.75
CA ALA A 43 -20.03 23.14 -6.73
C ALA A 43 -19.00 22.12 -7.22
N PHE A 44 -18.23 22.45 -8.26
CA PHE A 44 -17.13 21.63 -8.75
C PHE A 44 -16.03 21.45 -7.70
N LEU A 45 -15.56 22.53 -7.07
CA LEU A 45 -14.53 22.46 -6.04
C LEU A 45 -14.98 21.63 -4.84
N GLU A 46 -16.22 21.79 -4.39
CA GLU A 46 -16.77 21.00 -3.30
C GLU A 46 -16.85 19.52 -3.65
N ALA A 47 -17.29 19.18 -4.86
CA ALA A 47 -17.34 17.80 -5.34
C ALA A 47 -15.94 17.19 -5.42
N ARG A 48 -14.97 17.94 -5.98
CA ARG A 48 -13.57 17.49 -6.09
C ARG A 48 -12.90 17.32 -4.74
N ASN A 49 -13.16 18.21 -3.77
CA ASN A 49 -12.63 18.08 -2.42
C ASN A 49 -13.18 16.82 -1.74
N ARG A 50 -14.50 16.58 -1.79
CA ARG A 50 -15.10 15.34 -1.26
C ARG A 50 -14.51 14.09 -1.90
N TYR A 51 -14.31 14.14 -3.21
CA TYR A 51 -13.68 13.05 -3.96
C TYR A 51 -12.24 12.79 -3.50
N ARG A 52 -11.44 13.86 -3.36
CA ARG A 52 -10.06 13.80 -2.89
C ARG A 52 -9.98 13.27 -1.46
N ASP A 53 -10.88 13.70 -0.58
CA ASP A 53 -10.95 13.22 0.81
C ASP A 53 -11.23 11.71 0.85
N ALA A 54 -12.18 11.24 0.04
CA ALA A 54 -12.48 9.81 -0.08
C ALA A 54 -11.29 9.02 -0.62
N TRP A 55 -10.60 9.54 -1.64
CA TRP A 55 -9.38 8.92 -2.19
C TRP A 55 -8.27 8.84 -1.14
N MET A 56 -7.94 9.97 -0.49
CA MET A 56 -6.89 10.03 0.53
C MET A 56 -7.19 9.12 1.72
N LYS A 57 -8.47 9.00 2.11
CA LYS A 57 -8.89 8.09 3.18
C LYS A 57 -8.61 6.64 2.79
N LEU A 58 -9.03 6.22 1.60
CA LEU A 58 -8.82 4.84 1.13
C LEU A 58 -7.33 4.53 0.95
N GLU A 59 -6.55 5.47 0.43
CA GLU A 59 -5.10 5.31 0.28
C GLU A 59 -4.40 5.22 1.65
N ARG A 60 -4.81 6.05 2.62
CA ARG A 60 -4.30 5.99 3.99
C ARG A 60 -4.61 4.65 4.66
N GLU A 61 -5.85 4.20 4.62
CA GLU A 61 -6.24 2.92 5.22
C GLU A 61 -5.42 1.75 4.65
N LYS A 62 -5.16 1.78 3.34
CA LYS A 62 -4.29 0.79 2.70
C LYS A 62 -2.85 0.87 3.22
N LEU A 63 -2.27 2.07 3.28
CA LEU A 63 -0.91 2.29 3.77
C LEU A 63 -0.75 1.94 5.26
N GLU A 64 -1.75 2.25 6.09
CA GLU A 64 -1.78 1.88 7.51
C GLU A 64 -1.80 0.37 7.70
N ASN A 65 -2.60 -0.35 6.90
CA ASN A 65 -2.60 -1.81 6.92
C ASN A 65 -1.24 -2.39 6.51
N HIS A 66 -0.59 -1.86 5.48
CA HIS A 66 0.76 -2.27 5.12
C HIS A 66 1.76 -1.99 6.25
N ALA A 67 1.69 -0.82 6.89
CA ALA A 67 2.56 -0.46 8.01
C ALA A 67 2.38 -1.38 9.22
N ILE A 68 1.14 -1.70 9.61
CA ILE A 68 0.83 -2.63 10.71
C ILE A 68 1.39 -4.02 10.39
N ASN A 69 1.17 -4.50 9.16
CA ASN A 69 1.65 -5.82 8.75
C ASN A 69 3.18 -5.89 8.77
N LEU A 70 3.87 -4.86 8.26
CA LEU A 70 5.34 -4.78 8.29
C LEU A 70 5.87 -4.71 9.73
N GLN A 71 5.31 -3.86 10.58
CA GLN A 71 5.69 -3.79 12.00
C GLN A 71 5.52 -5.13 12.72
N SER A 72 4.49 -5.91 12.39
CA SER A 72 4.26 -7.23 13.00
C SER A 72 5.28 -8.30 12.58
N LEU A 73 5.99 -8.09 11.47
CA LEU A 73 6.99 -9.02 10.93
C LEU A 73 8.40 -8.71 11.43
N ASP A 74 8.68 -7.46 11.80
CA ASP A 74 9.97 -7.02 12.31
C ASP A 74 10.52 -7.87 13.48
N PRO A 75 9.78 -8.09 14.60
CA PRO A 75 10.29 -8.92 15.68
C PRO A 75 10.53 -10.37 15.27
N LYS A 76 9.70 -10.91 14.36
CA LYS A 76 9.85 -12.29 13.86
C LYS A 76 11.08 -12.45 12.98
N LEU A 77 11.38 -11.43 12.18
CA LEU A 77 12.57 -11.41 11.34
C LEU A 77 13.83 -11.36 12.22
N ASN A 78 13.84 -10.49 13.23
CA ASN A 78 14.96 -10.38 14.17
C ASN A 78 15.19 -11.70 14.93
N GLU A 79 14.13 -12.31 15.48
CA GLU A 79 14.22 -13.62 16.14
C GLU A 79 14.78 -14.70 15.20
N ALA A 80 14.27 -14.78 13.97
CA ALA A 80 14.74 -15.78 13.01
C ALA A 80 16.20 -15.55 12.57
N VAL A 81 16.66 -14.30 12.54
CA VAL A 81 18.07 -13.96 12.25
C VAL A 81 18.98 -14.31 13.43
N GLU A 82 18.59 -13.97 14.66
CA GLU A 82 19.34 -14.34 15.87
C GLU A 82 19.44 -15.87 16.05
N GLU A 83 18.34 -16.59 15.76
CA GLU A 83 18.36 -18.06 15.71
C GLU A 83 19.37 -18.56 14.65
N LEU A 84 19.40 -17.93 13.47
CA LEU A 84 20.29 -18.33 12.40
C LEU A 84 21.75 -18.12 12.77
N GLU A 85 22.09 -16.98 13.36
CA GLU A 85 23.42 -16.67 13.88
C GLU A 85 23.84 -17.70 14.93
N THR A 86 22.96 -18.00 15.89
CA THR A 86 23.21 -19.01 16.93
C THR A 86 23.46 -20.40 16.34
N GLU A 87 22.65 -20.83 15.37
CA GLU A 87 22.81 -22.15 14.72
C GLU A 87 24.08 -22.23 13.87
N LEU A 88 24.49 -21.12 13.23
CA LEU A 88 25.75 -21.01 12.50
C LEU A 88 26.96 -21.09 13.44
N GLU A 89 26.92 -20.41 14.59
CA GLU A 89 27.98 -20.48 15.61
C GLU A 89 28.11 -21.87 16.24
N ARG A 90 26.99 -22.58 16.41
CA ARG A 90 26.98 -23.92 17.02
C ARG A 90 27.44 -25.03 16.08
N VAL A 91 27.43 -24.80 14.75
CA VAL A 91 27.75 -25.79 13.69
C VAL A 91 27.16 -27.19 14.02
N GLN A 92 25.97 -27.21 14.65
CA GLN A 92 25.48 -28.40 15.34
C GLN A 92 24.82 -29.38 14.36
N SER A 93 24.28 -28.88 13.24
CA SER A 93 23.64 -29.69 12.20
C SER A 93 23.31 -28.85 10.97
N THR A 94 23.74 -29.29 9.78
CA THR A 94 23.32 -28.70 8.49
C THR A 94 21.80 -28.63 8.35
N VAL A 95 21.06 -29.58 8.94
CA VAL A 95 19.59 -29.61 8.89
C VAL A 95 18.97 -28.48 9.71
N ALA A 96 19.54 -28.17 10.88
CA ALA A 96 19.06 -27.08 11.73
C ALA A 96 19.28 -25.72 11.06
N THR A 97 20.48 -25.48 10.51
CA THR A 97 20.79 -24.27 9.74
C THR A 97 19.86 -24.10 8.55
N LEU A 98 19.60 -25.16 7.77
CA LEU A 98 18.70 -25.11 6.62
C LEU A 98 17.25 -24.79 7.03
N SER A 99 16.78 -25.34 8.15
CA SER A 99 15.45 -25.04 8.70
C SER A 99 15.30 -23.56 9.03
N THR A 100 16.29 -22.97 9.72
CA THR A 100 16.26 -21.56 10.12
C THR A 100 16.38 -20.61 8.92
N ILE A 101 17.21 -20.93 7.93
CA ILE A 101 17.23 -20.22 6.63
C ILE A 101 15.84 -20.24 5.99
N GLY A 102 15.13 -21.37 6.06
CA GLY A 102 13.76 -21.49 5.58
C GLY A 102 12.79 -20.53 6.28
N LYS A 103 12.91 -20.38 7.60
CA LYS A 103 12.11 -19.41 8.38
C LYS A 103 12.36 -17.97 7.94
N VAL A 104 13.63 -17.55 7.87
CA VAL A 104 14.03 -16.20 7.42
C VAL A 104 13.48 -15.93 6.01
N THR A 105 13.70 -16.86 5.09
CA THR A 105 13.22 -16.76 3.69
C THR A 105 11.70 -16.63 3.62
N SER A 106 10.97 -17.39 4.44
CA SER A 106 9.50 -17.33 4.51
C SER A 106 9.01 -15.98 5.02
N ILE A 107 9.66 -15.40 6.02
CA ILE A 107 9.33 -14.06 6.54
C ILE A 107 9.61 -13.00 5.46
N LEU A 108 10.75 -13.07 4.78
CA LEU A 108 11.08 -12.17 3.66
C LEU A 108 10.06 -12.26 2.53
N ALA A 109 9.62 -13.47 2.17
CA ALA A 109 8.58 -13.65 1.15
C ALA A 109 7.26 -12.97 1.54
N ARG A 110 6.88 -13.03 2.83
CA ARG A 110 5.69 -12.34 3.35
C ARG A 110 5.83 -10.82 3.28
N ILE A 111 7.01 -10.27 3.58
CA ILE A 111 7.30 -8.83 3.43
C ILE A 111 7.12 -8.40 1.97
N VAL A 112 7.71 -9.15 1.01
CA VAL A 112 7.58 -8.86 -0.43
C VAL A 112 6.13 -8.90 -0.90
N THR A 113 5.30 -9.77 -0.32
CA THR A 113 3.87 -9.88 -0.71
C THR A 113 3.02 -8.75 -0.12
N ILE A 114 3.46 -8.13 0.98
CA ILE A 114 2.78 -6.98 1.58
C ILE A 114 3.05 -5.71 0.78
N ILE A 115 4.21 -5.58 0.13
CA ILE A 115 4.62 -4.40 -0.64
C ILE A 115 4.00 -4.43 -2.05
#